data_AF-A0AB73SXY5-F1
#
_entry.id   AF-A0AB73SXY5-F1
#
_cell.length_a   1.000
_cell.length_b   1.000
_cell.length_c   1.000
_cell.angle_alpha   90.00
_cell.angle_beta   90.00
_cell.angle_gamma   90.00
#
_symmetry.space_group_name_H-M   'P 1'
#
loop_
_entity.id
_entity.type
_entity.pdbx_description
1 polymer ?
#
loop_
_entity_poly.entity_id
_entity_poly.type
_entity_poly.pdbx_seq_one_letter_code
_entity_poly.pdbx_strand_id
1 'polypeptide(L)'
;MLKKAGRSLMIIFILCLAVLSGCGKADQETSEKMMDDFGSIIGASDELSAHFDTALTAVEEYIASPSEEGRKKASDSCSEAQKQLETAAGISYEMSDEVKDCLEKKGISAADFMVPYQTLASEKDGWQDFLTNISYYLDDYIPSMGEIPDELKQICRLDREYFEENTKFMYYGINSLFAGISDEEMEYLDKNVLAALRCFQPSDVQWEKTSEGADQKMEACMQQMEEIYMKMSAVYGAHLTGSE
;
A
#
# COMPACT_ATOMS: atom_id res chain seq x y z
N MET A 1 20.26 -61.84 -41.46
CA MET A 1 20.98 -60.55 -41.34
C MET A 1 19.97 -59.50 -40.95
N LEU A 2 19.98 -58.99 -39.72
CA LEU A 2 19.30 -57.75 -39.30
C LEU A 2 19.89 -57.38 -37.93
N LYS A 3 20.86 -56.48 -37.94
CA LYS A 3 21.52 -55.93 -36.75
C LYS A 3 21.30 -54.42 -36.77
N LYS A 4 20.90 -53.90 -35.60
CA LYS A 4 21.05 -52.52 -35.12
C LYS A 4 20.16 -51.43 -35.76
N ALA A 5 18.99 -51.24 -35.18
CA ALA A 5 18.39 -49.92 -34.98
C ALA A 5 17.69 -49.96 -33.61
N GLY A 6 18.24 -49.31 -32.58
CA GLY A 6 17.62 -49.40 -31.25
C GLY A 6 18.41 -48.89 -30.06
N ARG A 7 19.48 -48.12 -30.26
CA ARG A 7 20.23 -47.52 -29.13
C ARG A 7 20.50 -46.02 -29.24
N SER A 8 20.12 -45.36 -30.34
CA SER A 8 20.38 -43.92 -30.54
C SER A 8 19.15 -43.01 -30.35
N LEU A 9 17.93 -43.57 -30.15
CA LEU A 9 16.73 -42.76 -29.94
C LEU A 9 16.45 -42.43 -28.46
N MET A 10 17.00 -43.21 -27.52
CA MET A 10 16.66 -43.11 -26.09
C MET A 10 17.46 -42.02 -25.35
N ILE A 11 18.58 -41.55 -25.92
CA ILE A 11 19.43 -40.50 -25.32
C ILE A 11 18.88 -39.09 -25.62
N ILE A 12 18.16 -38.91 -26.72
CA ILE A 12 17.58 -37.60 -27.10
C ILE A 12 16.36 -37.26 -26.22
N PHE A 13 15.59 -38.26 -25.78
CA PHE A 13 14.39 -38.05 -24.97
C PHE A 13 14.70 -37.62 -23.51
N ILE A 14 15.84 -38.04 -22.96
CA ILE A 14 16.26 -37.68 -21.59
C ILE A 14 16.85 -36.25 -21.55
N LEU A 15 17.48 -35.79 -22.63
CA LEU A 15 17.99 -34.42 -22.71
C LEU A 15 16.86 -33.37 -22.87
N CYS A 16 15.74 -33.69 -23.52
CA CYS A 16 14.60 -32.76 -23.59
C CYS A 16 13.86 -32.59 -22.25
N LEU A 17 13.82 -33.61 -21.39
CA LEU A 17 13.21 -33.52 -20.06
C LEU A 17 14.06 -32.73 -19.05
N ALA A 18 15.40 -32.75 -19.21
CA ALA A 18 16.31 -31.96 -18.37
C ALA A 18 16.28 -30.45 -18.70
N VAL A 19 15.97 -30.08 -19.95
CA VAL A 19 15.82 -28.67 -20.36
C VAL A 19 14.47 -28.10 -19.90
N LEU A 20 13.42 -28.92 -19.83
CA LEU A 20 12.10 -28.50 -19.34
C LEU A 20 12.05 -28.34 -17.81
N SER A 21 12.85 -29.10 -17.06
CA SER A 21 12.92 -29.00 -15.59
C SER A 21 13.81 -27.85 -15.09
N GLY A 22 14.74 -27.36 -15.91
CA GLY A 22 15.55 -26.18 -15.61
C GLY A 22 14.83 -24.85 -15.89
N CYS A 23 14.01 -24.79 -16.95
CA CYS A 23 13.27 -23.57 -17.28
C CYS A 23 12.19 -23.22 -16.24
N GLY A 24 11.48 -24.22 -15.70
CA GLY A 24 10.42 -23.95 -14.71
C GLY A 24 10.95 -23.38 -13.39
N LYS A 25 12.13 -23.83 -12.95
CA LYS A 25 12.75 -23.33 -11.72
C LYS A 25 13.28 -21.90 -11.87
N ALA A 26 13.92 -21.61 -13.00
CA ALA A 26 14.41 -20.25 -13.28
C ALA A 26 13.24 -19.25 -13.42
N ASP A 27 12.16 -19.65 -14.09
CA ASP A 27 10.95 -18.81 -14.24
C ASP A 27 10.30 -18.52 -12.88
N GLN A 28 10.25 -19.52 -11.99
CA GLN A 28 9.78 -19.34 -10.61
C GLN A 28 10.69 -18.39 -9.81
N GLU A 29 12.02 -18.59 -9.82
CA GLU A 29 12.94 -17.71 -9.09
C GLU A 29 12.84 -16.24 -9.57
N THR A 30 12.64 -16.03 -10.87
CA THR A 30 12.40 -14.69 -11.44
C THR A 30 11.07 -14.09 -11.00
N SER A 31 9.98 -14.88 -10.97
CA SER A 31 8.67 -14.44 -10.46
C SER A 31 8.72 -14.06 -8.98
N GLU A 32 9.36 -14.90 -8.15
CA GLU A 32 9.56 -14.64 -6.73
C GLU A 32 10.34 -13.34 -6.51
N LYS A 33 11.42 -13.14 -7.28
CA LYS A 33 12.18 -11.88 -7.25
C LYS A 33 11.33 -10.65 -7.62
N MET A 34 10.50 -10.74 -8.67
CA MET A 34 9.59 -9.65 -9.04
C MET A 34 8.64 -9.30 -7.89
N MET A 35 8.12 -10.30 -7.18
CA MET A 35 7.24 -10.10 -6.02
C MET A 35 7.98 -9.55 -4.81
N ASP A 36 9.21 -10.01 -4.54
CA ASP A 36 10.05 -9.49 -3.45
C ASP A 36 10.43 -8.02 -3.69
N ASP A 37 10.75 -7.68 -4.95
CA ASP A 37 11.02 -6.29 -5.37
C ASP A 37 9.76 -5.44 -5.17
N PHE A 38 8.58 -5.92 -5.58
CA PHE A 38 7.31 -5.23 -5.33
C PHE A 38 7.04 -5.07 -3.83
N GLY A 39 7.22 -6.15 -3.06
CA GLY A 39 7.03 -6.19 -1.61
C GLY A 39 7.88 -5.15 -0.88
N SER A 40 9.13 -4.97 -1.31
CA SER A 40 10.02 -3.95 -0.77
C SER A 40 9.53 -2.52 -1.05
N ILE A 41 8.93 -2.29 -2.22
CA ILE A 41 8.38 -0.99 -2.60
C ILE A 41 7.09 -0.70 -1.84
N ILE A 42 6.11 -1.60 -1.94
CA ILE A 42 4.78 -1.42 -1.34
C ILE A 42 4.84 -1.44 0.18
N GLY A 43 5.75 -2.24 0.77
CA GLY A 43 5.97 -2.29 2.21
C GLY A 43 6.47 -0.96 2.77
N ALA A 44 7.26 -0.18 2.01
CA ALA A 44 7.69 1.14 2.44
C ALA A 44 6.50 2.13 2.51
N SER A 45 5.59 2.08 1.54
CA SER A 45 4.35 2.88 1.53
C SER A 45 3.41 2.45 2.67
N ASP A 46 3.24 1.15 2.86
CA ASP A 46 2.43 0.58 3.95
C ASP A 46 2.96 0.97 5.35
N GLU A 47 4.28 1.01 5.53
CA GLU A 47 4.91 1.44 6.79
C GLU A 47 4.62 2.92 7.11
N LEU A 48 4.70 3.81 6.12
CA LEU A 48 4.31 5.22 6.28
C LEU A 48 2.83 5.35 6.68
N SER A 49 1.97 4.61 5.98
CA SER A 49 0.53 4.53 6.28
C SER A 49 0.26 4.02 7.70
N ALA A 50 1.05 3.05 8.20
CA ALA A 50 0.90 2.51 9.54
C ALA A 50 1.28 3.50 10.65
N HIS A 51 2.24 4.39 10.40
CA HIS A 51 2.57 5.48 11.32
C HIS A 51 1.42 6.49 11.42
N PHE A 52 0.84 6.85 10.28
CA PHE A 52 -0.34 7.72 10.23
C PHE A 52 -1.54 7.10 10.97
N ASP A 53 -1.87 5.83 10.68
CA ASP A 53 -2.96 5.10 11.33
C ASP A 53 -2.83 5.06 12.86
N THR A 54 -1.61 4.81 13.35
CA THR A 54 -1.33 4.77 14.79
C THR A 54 -1.59 6.12 15.45
N ALA A 55 -1.16 7.22 14.82
CA ALA A 55 -1.41 8.55 15.33
C ALA A 55 -2.90 8.91 15.29
N LEU A 56 -3.58 8.64 14.17
CA LEU A 56 -5.00 8.92 14.01
C LEU A 56 -5.85 8.16 15.04
N THR A 57 -5.53 6.89 15.31
CA THR A 57 -6.19 6.09 16.36
C THR A 57 -6.04 6.72 17.74
N ALA A 58 -4.86 7.24 18.08
CA ALA A 58 -4.66 7.92 19.37
C ALA A 58 -5.50 9.20 19.51
N VAL A 59 -5.71 9.91 18.40
CA VAL A 59 -6.57 11.11 18.34
C VAL A 59 -8.04 10.73 18.52
N GLU A 60 -8.50 9.67 17.86
CA GLU A 60 -9.86 9.13 18.01
C GLU A 60 -10.14 8.69 19.44
N GLU A 61 -9.20 7.98 20.07
CA GLU A 61 -9.26 7.59 21.49
C GLU A 61 -9.42 8.81 22.39
N TYR A 62 -8.63 9.86 22.15
CA TYR A 62 -8.71 11.10 22.91
C TYR A 62 -10.06 11.82 22.72
N ILE A 63 -10.55 11.94 21.49
CA ILE A 63 -11.84 12.57 21.19
C ILE A 63 -12.98 11.81 21.87
N ALA A 64 -12.94 10.48 21.87
CA ALA A 64 -13.95 9.64 22.48
C ALA A 64 -13.93 9.70 24.02
N SER A 65 -12.76 9.92 24.63
CA SER A 65 -12.58 9.99 26.09
C SER A 65 -11.59 11.09 26.49
N PRO A 66 -12.04 12.36 26.51
CA PRO A 66 -11.16 13.49 26.72
C PRO A 66 -10.50 13.51 28.09
N SER A 67 -9.18 13.60 28.11
CA SER A 67 -8.38 13.86 29.30
C SER A 67 -7.08 14.56 28.92
N GLU A 68 -6.45 15.24 29.86
CA GLU A 68 -5.16 15.89 29.61
C GLU A 68 -4.05 14.88 29.26
N GLU A 69 -4.05 13.73 29.94
CA GLU A 69 -3.14 12.63 29.63
C GLU A 69 -3.41 12.04 28.24
N GLY A 70 -4.69 11.86 27.87
CA GLY A 70 -5.08 11.41 26.54
C GLY A 70 -4.70 12.39 25.43
N ARG A 71 -4.89 13.70 25.65
CA ARG A 71 -4.46 14.75 24.73
C ARG A 71 -2.97 14.70 24.48
N LYS A 72 -2.18 14.60 25.56
CA LYS A 72 -0.72 14.51 25.48
C LYS A 72 -0.27 13.24 24.76
N LYS A 73 -0.89 12.09 25.04
CA LYS A 73 -0.62 10.84 24.32
C LYS A 73 -0.91 10.98 22.81
N ALA A 74 -2.03 11.60 22.42
CA ALA A 74 -2.35 11.84 21.01
C ALA A 74 -1.32 12.77 20.35
N SER A 75 -0.93 13.87 21.01
CA SER A 75 0.09 14.80 20.54
C SER A 75 1.46 14.12 20.38
N ASP A 76 1.91 13.36 21.38
CA ASP A 76 3.16 12.60 21.34
C ASP A 76 3.15 11.58 20.18
N SER A 77 2.00 10.92 19.93
CA SER A 77 1.83 10.00 18.79
C SER A 77 1.90 10.72 17.44
N CYS A 78 1.25 11.87 17.29
CA CYS A 78 1.33 12.68 16.06
C CYS A 78 2.77 13.14 15.79
N SER A 79 3.46 13.65 16.83
CA SER A 79 4.85 14.09 16.73
C SER A 79 5.80 12.96 16.34
N GLU A 80 5.64 11.76 16.94
CA GLU A 80 6.46 10.61 16.57
C GLU A 80 6.16 10.14 15.15
N ALA A 81 4.89 10.08 14.73
CA ALA A 81 4.54 9.73 13.36
C ALA A 81 5.12 10.72 12.35
N GLN A 82 5.01 12.03 12.58
CA GLN A 82 5.63 13.05 11.73
C GLN A 82 7.15 12.86 11.62
N LYS A 83 7.83 12.60 12.73
CA LYS A 83 9.27 12.33 12.73
C LYS A 83 9.63 11.06 11.97
N GLN A 84 8.86 9.98 12.11
CA GLN A 84 9.06 8.75 11.34
C GLN A 84 8.87 9.01 9.84
N LEU A 85 7.82 9.72 9.45
CA LEU A 85 7.61 10.15 8.06
C LEU A 85 8.79 10.99 7.56
N GLU A 86 9.24 12.01 8.31
CA GLU A 86 10.35 12.89 7.93
C GLU A 86 11.66 12.12 7.71
N THR A 87 11.98 11.21 8.64
CA THR A 87 13.24 10.48 8.68
C THR A 87 13.23 9.17 7.91
N ALA A 88 12.06 8.73 7.42
CA ALA A 88 11.93 7.57 6.54
C ALA A 88 12.90 7.73 5.36
N ALA A 89 13.82 6.77 5.26
CA ALA A 89 14.74 6.73 4.14
C ALA A 89 13.93 6.53 2.86
N GLY A 90 14.15 7.38 1.87
CA GLY A 90 13.61 7.11 0.54
C GLY A 90 14.12 5.76 0.05
N ILE A 91 13.25 4.98 -0.57
CA ILE A 91 13.68 3.77 -1.27
C ILE A 91 14.36 4.18 -2.58
N SER A 92 15.45 3.51 -2.92
CA SER A 92 16.07 3.61 -4.23
C SER A 92 15.85 2.28 -4.92
N TYR A 93 15.05 2.30 -5.99
CA TYR A 93 14.73 1.11 -6.75
C TYR A 93 14.99 1.35 -8.23
N GLU A 94 15.71 0.42 -8.83
CA GLU A 94 15.93 0.33 -10.27
C GLU A 94 15.46 -1.04 -10.72
N MET A 95 14.45 -1.07 -11.58
CA MET A 95 13.91 -2.31 -12.11
C MET A 95 14.95 -3.01 -12.98
N SER A 96 15.29 -4.24 -12.62
CA SER A 96 16.21 -5.06 -13.42
C SER A 96 15.57 -5.51 -14.74
N ASP A 97 16.40 -5.75 -15.77
CA ASP A 97 15.94 -6.30 -17.05
C ASP A 97 15.21 -7.65 -16.87
N GLU A 98 15.66 -8.48 -15.94
CA GLU A 98 15.03 -9.76 -15.61
C GLU A 98 13.58 -9.58 -15.10
N VAL A 99 13.36 -8.64 -14.19
CA VAL A 99 12.02 -8.32 -13.68
C VAL A 99 11.16 -7.71 -14.77
N LYS A 100 11.74 -6.82 -15.60
CA LYS A 100 11.02 -6.22 -16.71
C LYS A 100 10.54 -7.26 -17.72
N ASP A 101 11.39 -8.20 -18.10
CA ASP A 101 11.04 -9.32 -18.99
C ASP A 101 9.98 -10.23 -18.34
N CYS A 102 10.03 -10.43 -17.02
CA CYS A 102 9.03 -11.19 -16.27
C CYS A 102 7.65 -10.52 -16.35
N LEU A 103 7.59 -9.22 -16.06
CA LEU A 103 6.36 -8.42 -16.12
C LEU A 103 5.73 -8.49 -17.52
N GLU A 104 6.53 -8.30 -18.58
CA GLU A 104 6.05 -8.37 -19.96
C GLU A 104 5.46 -9.75 -20.29
N LYS A 105 6.13 -10.85 -19.92
CA LYS A 105 5.62 -12.22 -20.14
C LYS A 105 4.30 -12.47 -19.42
N LYS A 106 4.12 -11.86 -18.25
CA LYS A 106 2.91 -11.98 -17.43
C LYS A 106 1.81 -10.99 -17.82
N GLY A 107 2.08 -10.10 -18.78
CA GLY A 107 1.15 -9.05 -19.17
C GLY A 107 0.95 -7.97 -18.10
N ILE A 108 1.90 -7.84 -17.17
CA ILE A 108 1.88 -6.84 -16.10
C ILE A 108 2.59 -5.59 -16.60
N SER A 109 1.94 -4.43 -16.44
CA SER A 109 2.49 -3.14 -16.82
C SER A 109 3.64 -2.75 -15.90
N ALA A 110 4.83 -2.52 -16.46
CA ALA A 110 5.98 -2.02 -15.71
C ALA A 110 5.74 -0.60 -15.15
N ALA A 111 4.87 0.19 -15.78
CA ALA A 111 4.49 1.49 -15.25
C ALA A 111 3.63 1.33 -13.99
N ASP A 112 2.62 0.45 -14.03
CA ASP A 112 1.70 0.24 -12.91
C ASP A 112 2.41 -0.44 -11.73
N PHE A 113 3.34 -1.36 -12.00
CA PHE A 113 4.24 -1.94 -11.00
C PHE A 113 5.02 -0.88 -10.23
N MET A 114 5.40 0.21 -10.90
CA MET A 114 6.24 1.28 -10.35
C MET A 114 5.43 2.39 -9.67
N VAL A 115 4.10 2.38 -9.74
CA VAL A 115 3.26 3.45 -9.18
C VAL A 115 3.56 3.67 -7.68
N PRO A 116 3.59 2.64 -6.80
CA PRO A 116 3.85 2.87 -5.37
C PRO A 116 5.22 3.51 -5.11
N TYR A 117 6.24 3.19 -5.91
CA TYR A 117 7.55 3.84 -5.84
C TYR A 117 7.48 5.31 -6.25
N GLN A 118 6.75 5.61 -7.32
CA GLN A 118 6.63 6.96 -7.87
C GLN A 118 5.79 7.90 -7.00
N THR A 119 4.80 7.36 -6.28
CA THR A 119 3.89 8.13 -5.43
C THR A 119 4.30 8.19 -3.96
N LEU A 120 5.32 7.45 -3.54
CA LEU A 120 5.75 7.37 -2.14
C LEU A 120 6.01 8.74 -1.51
N ALA A 121 6.68 9.64 -2.23
CA ALA A 121 6.99 10.97 -1.73
C ALA A 121 5.71 11.82 -1.53
N SER A 122 4.78 11.79 -2.50
CA SER A 122 3.52 12.51 -2.37
C SER A 122 2.61 11.93 -1.29
N GLU A 123 2.62 10.61 -1.09
CA GLU A 123 1.88 9.97 -0.01
C GLU A 123 2.42 10.40 1.35
N LYS A 124 3.75 10.37 1.52
CA LYS A 124 4.42 10.89 2.72
C LYS A 124 4.00 12.34 3.01
N ASP A 125 4.08 13.22 2.02
CA ASP A 125 3.74 14.64 2.18
C ASP A 125 2.26 14.80 2.59
N GLY A 126 1.35 14.02 1.98
CA GLY A 126 -0.07 14.00 2.35
C GLY A 126 -0.32 13.60 3.80
N TRP A 127 0.34 12.54 4.29
CA TRP A 127 0.23 12.13 5.69
C TRP A 127 0.82 13.17 6.66
N GLN A 128 1.90 13.85 6.26
CA GLN A 128 2.47 14.94 7.05
C GLN A 128 1.51 16.13 7.17
N ASP A 129 0.83 16.50 6.08
CA ASP A 129 -0.14 17.61 6.09
C ASP A 129 -1.33 17.31 7.01
N PHE A 130 -1.89 16.09 6.96
CA PHE A 130 -2.98 15.68 7.85
C PHE A 130 -2.57 15.71 9.32
N LEU A 131 -1.39 15.17 9.65
CA LEU A 131 -0.87 15.22 11.02
C LEU A 131 -0.58 16.63 11.51
N THR A 132 -0.11 17.51 10.63
CA THR A 132 0.15 18.92 10.95
C THR A 132 -1.12 19.64 11.36
N ASN A 133 -2.21 19.42 10.62
CA ASN A 133 -3.51 20.01 10.93
C ASN A 133 -4.04 19.53 12.28
N ILE A 134 -3.95 18.23 12.57
CA ILE A 134 -4.37 17.66 13.86
C ILE A 134 -3.51 18.21 15.01
N SER A 135 -2.19 18.28 14.83
CA SER A 135 -1.25 18.68 15.87
C SER A 135 -1.50 20.12 16.34
N TYR A 136 -1.84 21.04 15.42
CA TYR A 136 -2.24 22.41 15.78
C TYR A 136 -3.37 22.43 16.83
N TYR A 137 -4.40 21.60 16.67
CA TYR A 137 -5.49 21.56 17.64
C TYR A 137 -5.05 20.99 18.98
N LEU A 138 -4.28 19.90 18.95
CA LEU A 138 -3.82 19.22 20.16
C LEU A 138 -2.89 20.09 20.99
N ASP A 139 -1.97 20.82 20.35
CA ASP A 139 -0.86 21.50 21.02
C ASP A 139 -1.10 22.97 21.30
N ASP A 140 -1.86 23.66 20.45
CA ASP A 140 -2.06 25.11 20.57
C ASP A 140 -3.50 25.46 20.95
N TYR A 141 -4.48 24.97 20.17
CA TYR A 141 -5.89 25.38 20.33
C TYR A 141 -6.48 24.89 21.66
N ILE A 142 -6.46 23.57 21.90
CA ILE A 142 -7.11 22.96 23.07
C ILE A 142 -6.48 23.46 24.37
N PRO A 143 -5.14 23.59 24.51
CA PRO A 143 -4.54 24.18 25.71
C PRO A 143 -4.95 25.64 25.96
N SER A 144 -5.26 26.39 24.90
CA SER A 144 -5.67 27.79 25.00
C SER A 144 -7.16 27.96 25.30
N MET A 145 -8.02 27.13 24.70
CA MET A 145 -9.48 27.27 24.76
C MET A 145 -10.14 26.34 25.80
N GLY A 146 -9.48 25.23 26.15
CA GLY A 146 -9.95 24.29 27.17
C GLY A 146 -11.03 23.31 26.72
N GLU A 147 -11.38 23.28 25.43
CA GLU A 147 -12.40 22.40 24.86
C GLU A 147 -11.97 21.83 23.50
N ILE A 148 -12.52 20.66 23.15
CA ILE A 148 -12.29 20.02 21.84
C ILE A 148 -13.23 20.67 20.82
N PRO A 149 -12.72 21.39 19.80
CA PRO A 149 -13.55 22.00 18.78
C PRO A 149 -14.24 20.94 17.92
N ASP A 150 -15.43 21.25 17.41
CA ASP A 150 -16.17 20.35 16.52
C ASP A 150 -15.45 20.13 15.19
N GLU A 151 -14.66 21.11 14.76
CA GLU A 151 -13.79 21.03 13.59
C GLU A 151 -12.78 19.89 13.71
N LEU A 152 -12.10 19.73 14.87
CA LEU A 152 -11.16 18.62 15.07
C LEU A 152 -11.86 17.26 14.97
N LYS A 153 -13.07 17.13 15.52
CA LYS A 153 -13.85 15.89 15.43
C LYS A 153 -14.20 15.57 13.98
N GLN A 154 -14.54 16.59 13.20
CA GLN A 154 -14.91 16.44 11.80
C GLN A 154 -13.68 16.12 10.93
N ILE A 155 -12.55 16.78 11.17
CA ILE A 155 -11.25 16.49 10.53
C ILE A 155 -10.86 15.04 10.81
N CYS A 156 -10.78 14.64 12.07
CA CYS A 156 -10.37 13.29 12.46
C CYS A 156 -11.26 12.21 11.81
N ARG A 157 -12.58 12.43 11.75
CA ARG A 157 -13.50 11.52 11.09
C ARG A 157 -13.25 11.43 9.58
N LEU A 158 -13.09 12.56 8.90
CA LEU A 158 -12.88 12.59 7.45
C LEU A 158 -11.51 12.01 7.06
N ASP A 159 -10.47 12.29 7.83
CA ASP A 159 -9.14 11.71 7.64
C ASP A 159 -9.20 10.18 7.80
N ARG A 160 -9.98 9.67 8.77
CA ARG A 160 -10.22 8.23 8.95
C ARG A 160 -10.95 7.62 7.75
N GLU A 161 -12.07 8.23 7.34
CA GLU A 161 -12.84 7.78 6.18
C GLU A 161 -11.96 7.74 4.92
N TYR A 162 -11.15 8.78 4.70
CA TYR A 162 -10.23 8.84 3.56
C TYR A 162 -9.15 7.76 3.63
N PHE A 163 -8.53 7.59 4.79
CA PHE A 163 -7.49 6.59 4.99
C PHE A 163 -7.99 5.17 4.77
N GLU A 164 -9.14 4.82 5.35
CA GLU A 164 -9.75 3.50 5.14
C GLU A 164 -10.01 3.23 3.66
N GLU A 165 -10.55 4.21 2.92
CA GLU A 165 -10.80 4.03 1.49
C GLU A 165 -9.51 3.98 0.66
N ASN A 166 -8.49 4.75 1.03
CA ASN A 166 -7.16 4.68 0.43
C ASN A 166 -6.52 3.29 0.62
N THR A 167 -6.64 2.67 1.81
CA THR A 167 -6.09 1.32 2.04
C THR A 167 -6.77 0.27 1.17
N LYS A 168 -8.08 0.40 0.92
CA LYS A 168 -8.81 -0.46 -0.02
C LYS A 168 -8.38 -0.22 -1.46
N PHE A 169 -8.23 1.05 -1.86
CA PHE A 169 -7.69 1.42 -3.17
C PHE A 169 -6.32 0.75 -3.40
N MET A 170 -5.41 0.83 -2.44
CA MET A 170 -4.08 0.21 -2.52
C MET A 170 -4.17 -1.31 -2.60
N TYR A 171 -5.00 -1.95 -1.78
CA TYR A 171 -5.26 -3.39 -1.86
C TYR A 171 -5.74 -3.81 -3.25
N TYR A 172 -6.72 -3.11 -3.82
CA TYR A 172 -7.25 -3.42 -5.14
C TYR A 172 -6.26 -3.10 -6.27
N GLY A 173 -5.36 -2.13 -6.09
CA GLY A 173 -4.24 -1.90 -6.99
C GLY A 173 -3.26 -3.08 -7.03
N ILE A 174 -2.86 -3.60 -5.86
CA ILE A 174 -2.05 -4.83 -5.76
C ILE A 174 -2.79 -6.01 -6.40
N ASN A 175 -4.08 -6.13 -6.12
CA ASN A 175 -4.93 -7.16 -6.69
C ASN A 175 -4.97 -7.09 -8.23
N SER A 176 -5.15 -5.91 -8.81
CA SER A 176 -5.19 -5.75 -10.27
C SER A 176 -3.87 -6.18 -10.91
N LEU A 177 -2.74 -5.77 -10.30
CA LEU A 177 -1.40 -6.10 -10.76
C LEU A 177 -1.15 -7.62 -10.82
N PHE A 178 -1.67 -8.35 -9.84
CA PHE A 178 -1.40 -9.79 -9.65
C PHE A 178 -2.59 -10.71 -9.91
N ALA A 179 -3.72 -10.24 -10.44
CA ALA A 179 -4.90 -11.08 -10.63
C ALA A 179 -4.68 -12.27 -11.60
N GLY A 180 -3.67 -12.20 -12.47
CA GLY A 180 -3.39 -13.19 -13.52
C GLY A 180 -2.26 -14.18 -13.24
N ILE A 181 -1.68 -14.17 -12.04
CA ILE A 181 -0.57 -15.09 -11.67
C ILE A 181 -1.07 -16.51 -11.38
N SER A 182 -0.17 -17.49 -11.33
CA SER A 182 -0.55 -18.88 -11.00
C SER A 182 -0.93 -19.05 -9.52
N ASP A 183 -1.58 -20.17 -9.17
CA ASP A 183 -1.92 -20.49 -7.77
C ASP A 183 -0.65 -20.61 -6.89
N GLU A 184 0.44 -21.16 -7.43
CA GLU A 184 1.72 -21.27 -6.69
C GLU A 184 2.36 -19.89 -6.46
N GLU A 185 2.27 -19.01 -7.45
CA GLU A 185 2.72 -17.63 -7.36
C GLU A 185 1.87 -16.82 -6.38
N MET A 186 0.56 -17.05 -6.34
CA MET A 186 -0.34 -16.44 -5.38
C MET A 186 -0.03 -16.89 -3.95
N GLU A 187 0.27 -18.18 -3.74
CA GLU A 187 0.70 -18.68 -2.42
C GLU A 187 2.01 -18.00 -1.96
N TYR A 188 2.95 -17.78 -2.90
CA TYR A 188 4.17 -17.04 -2.60
C TYR A 188 3.89 -15.57 -2.27
N LEU A 189 3.08 -14.88 -3.09
CA LEU A 189 2.72 -13.48 -2.89
C LEU A 189 2.02 -13.26 -1.56
N ASP A 190 1.04 -14.11 -1.23
CA ASP A 190 0.29 -14.02 0.02
C ASP A 190 1.22 -14.14 1.23
N LYS A 191 2.08 -15.17 1.22
CA LYS A 191 2.96 -15.48 2.35
C LYS A 191 4.08 -14.46 2.56
N ASN A 192 4.69 -13.97 1.48
CA ASN A 192 5.93 -13.20 1.56
C ASN A 192 5.71 -11.69 1.39
N VAL A 193 4.59 -11.27 0.79
CA VAL A 193 4.27 -9.86 0.57
C VAL A 193 3.02 -9.48 1.35
N LEU A 194 1.84 -10.04 1.01
CA LEU A 194 0.57 -9.53 1.53
C LEU A 194 0.44 -9.69 3.04
N ALA A 195 0.82 -10.85 3.60
CA ALA A 195 0.75 -11.11 5.03
C ALA A 195 1.69 -10.23 5.88
N ALA A 196 2.63 -9.52 5.25
CA ALA A 196 3.52 -8.57 5.93
C ALA A 196 2.94 -7.14 5.96
N LEU A 197 1.93 -6.84 5.14
CA LEU A 197 1.31 -5.53 5.06
C LEU A 197 0.39 -5.30 6.26
N ARG A 198 0.48 -4.13 6.87
CA ARG A 198 -0.26 -3.75 8.08
C ARG A 198 -1.56 -3.01 7.75
N CYS A 199 -1.53 -2.16 6.73
CA CYS A 199 -2.64 -1.29 6.35
C CYS A 199 -3.29 -1.74 5.05
N PHE A 200 -2.50 -2.14 4.05
CA PHE A 200 -3.00 -2.52 2.72
C PHE A 200 -3.52 -3.95 2.63
N GLN A 201 -3.92 -4.55 3.76
CA GLN A 201 -4.69 -5.79 3.81
C GLN A 201 -5.94 -5.62 4.71
N PRO A 202 -6.92 -4.78 4.34
CA PRO A 202 -8.11 -4.57 5.16
C PRO A 202 -8.91 -5.85 5.39
N SER A 203 -9.62 -5.94 6.51
CA SER A 203 -10.38 -7.16 6.86
C SER A 203 -11.69 -7.35 6.09
N ASP A 204 -12.20 -6.29 5.45
CA ASP A 204 -13.50 -6.23 4.78
C ASP A 204 -13.42 -6.30 3.25
N VAL A 205 -12.23 -6.55 2.69
CA VAL A 205 -12.00 -6.70 1.25
C VAL A 205 -11.93 -8.16 0.83
N GLN A 206 -12.12 -8.40 -0.47
CA GLN A 206 -12.00 -9.71 -1.10
C GLN A 206 -11.12 -9.60 -2.34
N TRP A 207 -10.26 -10.60 -2.52
CA TRP A 207 -9.42 -10.70 -3.71
C TRP A 207 -10.27 -11.04 -4.95
N GLU A 208 -10.25 -10.17 -5.94
CA GLU A 208 -10.88 -10.34 -7.23
C GLU A 208 -10.05 -11.26 -8.12
N LYS A 209 -10.75 -12.08 -8.90
CA LYS A 209 -10.11 -13.10 -9.77
C LYS A 209 -9.63 -12.54 -11.10
N THR A 210 -9.95 -11.29 -11.41
CA THR A 210 -9.60 -10.64 -12.67
C THR A 210 -9.13 -9.22 -12.39
N SER A 211 -8.18 -8.75 -13.21
CA SER A 211 -7.70 -7.37 -13.15
C SER A 211 -8.85 -6.38 -13.38
N GLU A 212 -9.74 -6.63 -14.34
CA GLU A 212 -10.93 -5.79 -14.57
C GLU A 212 -11.84 -5.69 -13.33
N GLY A 213 -12.01 -6.78 -12.58
CA GLY A 213 -12.81 -6.77 -11.35
C GLY A 213 -12.15 -5.91 -10.27
N ALA A 214 -10.84 -6.05 -10.10
CA ALA A 214 -10.06 -5.23 -9.18
C ALA A 214 -10.06 -3.74 -9.60
N ASP A 215 -9.92 -3.43 -10.89
CA ASP A 215 -9.95 -2.07 -11.42
C ASP A 215 -11.30 -1.38 -11.16
N GLN A 216 -12.42 -2.10 -11.31
CA GLN A 216 -13.75 -1.56 -10.99
C GLN A 216 -13.89 -1.21 -9.51
N LYS A 217 -13.26 -1.99 -8.62
CA LYS A 217 -13.24 -1.70 -7.18
C LYS A 217 -12.34 -0.52 -6.88
N MET A 218 -11.17 -0.46 -7.50
CA MET A 218 -10.22 0.64 -7.39
C MET A 218 -10.86 1.97 -7.81
N GLU A 219 -11.57 1.99 -8.95
CA GLU A 219 -12.33 3.15 -9.42
C GLU A 219 -13.43 3.58 -8.42
N ALA A 220 -14.15 2.62 -7.83
CA ALA A 220 -15.14 2.92 -6.81
C ALA A 220 -14.52 3.52 -5.54
N CYS A 221 -13.31 3.09 -5.17
CA CYS A 221 -12.54 3.70 -4.08
C CYS A 221 -12.12 5.12 -4.43
N MET A 222 -11.59 5.36 -5.64
CA MET A 222 -11.22 6.71 -6.09
C MET A 222 -12.40 7.68 -6.01
N GLN A 223 -13.58 7.29 -6.49
CA GLN A 223 -14.78 8.13 -6.44
C GLN A 223 -15.16 8.49 -5.00
N GLN A 224 -15.10 7.52 -4.08
CA GLN A 224 -15.36 7.77 -2.66
C GLN A 224 -14.30 8.68 -2.03
N MET A 225 -13.01 8.46 -2.33
CA MET A 225 -11.92 9.32 -1.88
C MET A 225 -12.08 10.76 -2.37
N GLU A 226 -12.50 10.97 -3.63
CA GLU A 226 -12.79 12.30 -4.18
C GLU A 226 -13.95 12.98 -3.43
N GLU A 227 -15.04 12.26 -3.15
CA GLU A 227 -16.16 12.80 -2.37
C GLU A 227 -15.74 13.19 -0.94
N ILE A 228 -14.89 12.38 -0.30
CA ILE A 228 -14.36 12.67 1.04
C ILE A 228 -13.44 13.90 0.97
N TYR A 229 -12.54 13.96 -0.01
CA TYR A 229 -11.63 15.08 -0.21
C TYR A 229 -12.35 16.41 -0.44
N MET A 230 -13.48 16.39 -1.15
CA MET A 230 -14.34 17.57 -1.31
C MET A 230 -14.94 18.05 0.02
N LYS A 231 -15.32 17.12 0.91
CA LYS A 231 -15.79 17.45 2.27
C LYS A 231 -14.64 18.00 3.11
N MET A 232 -13.46 17.37 3.05
CA MET A 232 -12.25 17.83 3.73
C MET A 232 -11.90 19.26 3.31
N SER A 233 -11.89 19.54 2.01
CA SER A 233 -11.60 20.87 1.45
C SER A 233 -12.55 21.95 1.96
N ALA A 234 -13.83 21.63 2.19
CA ALA A 234 -14.80 22.56 2.76
C ALA A 234 -14.50 22.89 4.24
N VAL A 235 -14.03 21.89 5.01
CA VAL A 235 -13.68 22.04 6.43
C VAL A 235 -12.34 22.76 6.58
N TYR A 236 -11.31 22.33 5.86
CA TYR A 236 -9.98 22.95 5.86
C TYR A 236 -10.00 24.36 5.24
N GLY A 237 -10.76 24.59 4.17
CA GLY A 237 -10.91 25.90 3.52
C GLY A 237 -11.66 26.94 4.37
N ALA A 238 -12.59 26.50 5.22
CA ALA A 238 -13.24 27.37 6.20
C ALA A 238 -12.26 27.79 7.32
N HIS A 239 -11.28 26.94 7.65
CA HIS A 239 -10.25 27.25 8.65
C HIS A 239 -9.32 28.41 8.22
N LEU A 240 -9.01 28.52 6.92
CA LEU A 240 -8.17 29.59 6.36
C LEU A 240 -8.89 30.93 6.16
N THR A 241 -10.23 30.94 6.13
CA THR A 241 -11.04 32.15 5.90
C THR A 241 -11.71 32.66 7.17
N GLY A 242 -11.66 31.91 8.28
CA GLY A 242 -12.26 32.26 9.58
C GLY A 242 -11.41 33.14 10.50
N SER A 243 -10.31 33.73 10.02
CA SER A 243 -9.50 34.69 10.76
C SER A 243 -9.89 36.14 10.46
N GLU A 244 -11.17 36.49 10.64
CA GLU A 244 -11.66 37.88 10.68
C GLU A 244 -12.39 38.18 12.00
#